data_AF-A0A1E3L005-F1
#
_entry.id   AF-A0A1E3L005-F1
#
_cell.length_a   1.000
_cell.length_b   1.000
_cell.length_c   1.000
_cell.angle_alpha   90.00
_cell.angle_beta   90.00
_cell.angle_gamma   90.00
#
_symmetry.space_group_name_H-M   'P 1'
#
loop_
_entity.id
_entity.type
_entity.pdbx_description
1 polymer ?
#
loop_
_entity_poly.entity_id
_entity_poly.type
_entity_poly.pdbx_seq_one_letter_code
_entity_poly.pdbx_strand_id
1 'polypeptide(L)'
;MIRLPIFSVHSVLSISNSTIRIQGRALDTIKIKSKVFDLNSNLSCIEEISIGNKQSSELSIMSEGIVTIKIDKDSFDIGEFLYGEQANDYIQTISFEQATDMAEKFIRQDLVDYVEDPHVLFLHEVTLEAEYCWFFFYNPKIIIPEEKWLLKMLGAYAISKKGEVSHTYNYLDDSVKARDYLNVMSGYFNKKGL
;
A
#
# COMPACT_ATOMS: atom_id res chain seq x y z
N MET A 1 -14.08 2.42 14.00
CA MET A 1 -13.78 3.39 12.94
C MET A 1 -12.28 3.32 12.66
N ILE A 2 -11.90 3.04 11.42
CA ILE A 2 -10.53 2.65 11.04
C ILE A 2 -9.86 3.82 10.32
N ARG A 3 -8.56 4.03 10.56
CA ARG A 3 -7.78 5.05 9.84
C ARG A 3 -6.87 4.35 8.84
N LEU A 4 -6.76 4.92 7.65
CA LEU A 4 -5.88 4.37 6.63
C LEU A 4 -4.44 4.87 6.79
N PRO A 5 -3.44 4.01 6.60
CA PRO A 5 -2.06 4.44 6.42
C PRO A 5 -1.95 5.43 5.25
N ILE A 6 -1.29 6.56 5.50
CA ILE A 6 -1.00 7.58 4.47
C ILE A 6 0.50 7.82 4.30
N PHE A 7 1.33 7.35 5.24
CA PHE A 7 2.78 7.41 5.15
C PHE A 7 3.38 6.15 5.80
N SER A 8 4.28 5.48 5.10
CA SER A 8 5.07 4.35 5.60
C SER A 8 6.36 4.87 6.22
N VAL A 9 6.61 4.50 7.47
CA VAL A 9 7.77 4.94 8.24
C VAL A 9 8.93 3.99 8.00
N HIS A 10 9.99 4.47 7.36
CA HIS A 10 11.21 3.69 7.16
C HIS A 10 12.24 3.92 8.27
N SER A 11 12.35 5.16 8.76
CA SER A 11 13.22 5.50 9.88
C SER A 11 12.82 6.80 10.57
N VAL A 12 13.09 6.89 11.87
CA VAL A 12 12.97 8.14 12.63
C VAL A 12 14.34 8.81 12.68
N LEU A 13 14.43 10.04 12.17
CA LEU A 13 15.69 10.78 12.05
C LEU A 13 16.02 11.57 13.32
N SER A 14 15.01 12.17 13.94
CA SER A 14 15.17 12.93 15.18
C SER A 14 13.85 13.12 15.91
N ILE A 15 13.89 13.11 17.24
CA ILE A 15 12.78 13.43 18.12
C ILE A 15 13.22 14.57 19.03
N SER A 16 12.43 15.64 19.09
CA SER A 16 12.58 16.74 20.03
C SER A 16 11.28 16.96 20.80
N ASN A 17 11.28 17.84 21.80
CA ASN A 17 10.10 18.11 22.63
C ASN A 17 8.90 18.67 21.85
N SER A 18 9.10 19.18 20.63
CA SER A 18 8.03 19.80 19.83
C SER A 18 7.97 19.32 18.39
N THR A 19 8.95 18.52 17.94
CA THR A 19 9.01 18.04 16.56
C THR A 19 9.55 16.63 16.43
N ILE A 20 9.03 15.90 15.45
CA ILE A 20 9.54 14.59 15.03
C ILE A 20 9.86 14.66 13.54
N ARG A 21 11.04 14.17 13.14
CA ARG A 21 11.44 14.07 11.73
C ARG A 21 11.53 12.61 11.33
N ILE A 22 10.83 12.24 10.27
CA ILE A 22 10.66 10.85 9.85
C ILE A 22 10.97 10.74 8.37
N GLN A 23 11.78 9.76 7.99
CA GLN A 23 11.98 9.37 6.61
C GLN A 23 11.06 8.19 6.27
N GLY A 24 10.48 8.23 5.07
CA GLY A 24 9.53 7.22 4.66
C GLY A 24 8.97 7.45 3.27
N ARG A 25 7.86 6.77 2.98
CA ARG A 25 7.18 6.79 1.69
C ARG A 25 5.73 7.23 1.82
N ALA A 26 5.30 8.12 0.94
CA ALA A 26 3.88 8.50 0.84
C ALA A 26 3.02 7.35 0.32
N LEU A 27 1.95 7.03 1.05
CA LEU A 27 0.91 6.07 0.66
C LEU A 27 -0.36 6.79 0.15
N ASP A 28 -0.45 8.09 0.44
CA ASP A 28 -1.39 9.03 -0.16
C ASP A 28 -0.64 10.33 -0.51
N THR A 29 -1.28 11.26 -1.21
CA THR A 29 -0.75 12.62 -1.37
C THR A 29 -0.73 13.32 0.00
N ILE A 30 0.46 13.67 0.48
CA ILE A 30 0.65 14.38 1.74
C ILE A 30 1.03 15.83 1.44
N LYS A 31 0.36 16.78 2.08
CA LYS A 31 0.66 18.21 1.96
C LYS A 31 1.09 18.78 3.31
N ILE A 32 1.83 19.88 3.29
CA ILE A 32 2.03 20.69 4.51
C ILE A 32 0.66 21.06 5.10
N LYS A 33 0.53 20.99 6.42
CA LYS A 33 -0.68 21.10 7.25
C LYS A 33 -1.65 19.91 7.18
N SER A 34 -1.30 18.83 6.48
CA SER A 34 -2.12 17.60 6.55
C SER A 34 -2.16 17.10 7.98
N LYS A 35 -3.36 16.75 8.45
CA LYS A 35 -3.55 16.07 9.72
C LYS A 35 -3.00 14.66 9.61
N VAL A 36 -2.26 14.25 10.63
CA VAL A 36 -1.72 12.90 10.75
C VAL A 36 -2.02 12.36 12.13
N PHE A 37 -2.21 11.06 12.19
CA PHE A 37 -2.49 10.35 13.43
C PHE A 37 -1.41 9.30 13.65
N ASP A 38 -1.03 9.12 14.91
CA ASP A 38 -0.12 8.06 15.34
C ASP A 38 -0.88 6.73 15.56
N LEU A 39 -0.18 5.71 16.06
CA LEU A 39 -0.78 4.40 16.39
C LEU A 39 -1.91 4.48 17.42
N ASN A 40 -1.82 5.43 18.34
CA ASN A 40 -2.77 5.65 19.44
C ASN A 40 -3.88 6.63 19.07
N SER A 41 -3.97 7.03 17.78
CA SER A 41 -4.90 8.04 17.27
C SER A 41 -4.72 9.44 17.86
N ASN A 42 -3.55 9.77 18.41
CA ASN A 42 -3.20 11.14 18.75
C ASN A 42 -3.04 11.96 17.46
N LEU A 43 -3.59 13.16 17.45
CA LEU A 43 -3.61 14.05 16.29
C LEU A 43 -2.37 14.95 16.28
N SER A 44 -1.78 15.12 15.10
CA SER A 44 -0.76 16.13 14.83
C SER A 44 -0.86 16.63 13.38
N CYS A 45 0.06 17.49 12.96
CA CYS A 45 0.12 18.06 11.62
C CYS A 45 1.54 18.02 11.03
N ILE A 46 1.60 17.86 9.71
CA ILE A 46 2.83 17.96 8.93
C ILE A 46 3.19 19.43 8.79
N GLU A 47 4.34 19.85 9.31
CA GLU A 47 4.82 21.23 9.17
C GLU A 47 5.75 21.40 7.97
N GLU A 48 6.57 20.39 7.68
CA GLU A 48 7.56 20.44 6.60
C GLU A 48 7.64 19.12 5.86
N ILE A 49 7.93 19.21 4.56
CA ILE A 49 8.20 18.07 3.69
C ILE A 49 9.51 18.37 2.95
N SER A 50 10.40 17.39 2.90
CA SER A 50 11.67 17.47 2.18
C SER A 50 11.87 16.25 1.28
N ILE A 51 12.29 16.49 0.03
CA ILE A 51 12.64 15.45 -0.94
C ILE A 51 14.12 15.65 -1.28
N GLY A 52 14.97 14.71 -0.83
CA GLY A 52 16.41 14.92 -0.81
C GLY A 52 16.77 16.18 -0.01
N ASN A 53 17.49 17.12 -0.65
CA ASN A 53 17.92 18.37 -0.02
C ASN A 53 16.99 19.57 -0.30
N LYS A 54 15.81 19.34 -0.88
CA LYS A 54 14.87 20.41 -1.25
C LYS A 54 13.60 20.31 -0.42
N GLN A 55 13.13 21.45 0.07
CA GLN A 55 11.80 21.57 0.66
C GLN A 55 10.74 21.45 -0.45
N SER A 56 9.63 20.78 -0.14
CA SER A 56 8.48 20.61 -1.02
C SER A 56 7.20 21.00 -0.30
N SER A 57 6.18 21.43 -1.04
CA SER A 57 4.84 21.67 -0.49
C SER A 57 4.03 20.38 -0.30
N GLU A 58 4.40 19.32 -1.02
CA GLU A 58 3.71 18.04 -1.02
C GLU A 58 4.64 16.85 -1.33
N LEU A 59 4.19 15.67 -0.95
CA LEU A 59 4.78 14.38 -1.30
C LEU A 59 3.75 13.58 -2.09
N SER A 60 4.09 13.25 -3.34
CA SER A 60 3.25 12.44 -4.21
C SER A 60 3.22 10.98 -3.76
N ILE A 61 2.15 10.28 -4.10
CA ILE A 61 2.00 8.83 -3.85
C ILE A 61 3.25 8.07 -4.32
N MET A 62 3.70 7.12 -3.49
CA MET A 62 4.91 6.30 -3.64
C MET A 62 6.24 7.06 -3.64
N SER A 63 6.25 8.39 -3.51
CA SER A 63 7.49 9.15 -3.41
C SER A 63 8.10 9.01 -2.02
N GLU A 64 9.42 8.89 -1.96
CA GLU A 64 10.17 8.94 -0.70
C GLU A 64 10.46 10.38 -0.29
N GLY A 65 10.43 10.62 1.00
CA GLY A 65 10.70 11.94 1.55
C GLY A 65 10.87 11.91 3.06
N ILE A 66 11.15 13.09 3.59
CA ILE A 66 11.19 13.35 5.03
C ILE A 66 10.00 14.23 5.36
N VAL A 67 9.23 13.84 6.37
CA VAL A 67 8.17 14.66 6.95
C VAL A 67 8.58 15.12 8.34
N THR A 68 8.33 16.39 8.64
CA THR A 68 8.46 16.96 9.99
C THR A 68 7.06 17.15 10.57
N ILE A 69 6.82 16.52 11.72
CA ILE A 69 5.55 16.55 12.46
C ILE A 69 5.73 17.46 13.67
N LYS A 70 4.77 18.35 13.94
CA LYS A 70 4.78 19.16 15.16
C LYS A 70 3.89 18.55 16.22
N ILE A 71 4.52 18.09 17.29
CA ILE A 71 3.80 17.46 18.40
C ILE A 71 3.36 18.51 19.41
N ASP A 72 2.11 18.41 19.85
CA ASP A 72 1.66 19.09 21.06
C ASP A 72 2.12 18.30 22.30
N LYS A 73 1.86 18.81 23.51
CA LYS A 73 2.46 18.29 24.76
C LYS A 73 2.14 16.82 25.09
N ASP A 74 1.16 16.23 24.42
CA ASP A 74 0.80 14.82 24.55
C ASP A 74 1.70 13.99 23.63
N SER A 75 2.25 12.89 24.15
CA SER A 75 3.18 12.02 23.43
C SER A 75 2.62 11.54 22.08
N PHE A 76 3.45 11.48 21.04
CA PHE A 76 3.08 11.01 19.70
C PHE A 76 3.91 9.76 19.35
N ASP A 77 3.24 8.60 19.27
CA ASP A 77 3.85 7.27 19.20
C ASP A 77 4.01 6.76 17.77
N ILE A 78 5.22 6.86 17.24
CA ILE A 78 5.53 6.51 15.86
C ILE A 78 5.57 4.99 15.69
N GLY A 79 4.63 4.47 14.91
CA GLY A 79 4.62 3.09 14.43
C GLY A 79 5.23 2.91 13.06
N GLU A 80 4.88 1.77 12.44
CA GLU A 80 5.18 1.48 11.03
C GLU A 80 4.53 2.48 10.06
N PHE A 81 3.43 3.13 10.47
CA PHE A 81 2.66 4.04 9.63
C PHE A 81 2.26 5.31 10.37
N LEU A 82 2.09 6.39 9.60
CA LEU A 82 1.21 7.49 9.96
C LEU A 82 -0.13 7.32 9.27
N TYR A 83 -1.19 7.70 9.98
CA TYR A 83 -2.56 7.48 9.54
C TYR A 83 -3.26 8.79 9.16
N GLY A 84 -4.15 8.70 8.18
CA GLY A 84 -4.98 9.82 7.74
C GLY A 84 -6.26 9.97 8.56
N GLU A 85 -7.19 10.75 7.99
CA GLU A 85 -8.54 10.84 8.53
C GLU A 85 -9.23 9.46 8.52
N GLN A 86 -10.22 9.32 9.39
CA GLN A 86 -10.98 8.09 9.51
C GLN A 86 -11.67 7.77 8.19
N ALA A 87 -11.62 6.50 7.81
CA ALA A 87 -12.41 5.99 6.72
C ALA A 87 -13.85 5.77 7.16
N ASN A 88 -14.78 5.93 6.22
CA ASN A 88 -16.20 5.70 6.44
C ASN A 88 -16.46 4.23 6.78
N ASP A 89 -17.67 3.95 7.29
CA ASP A 89 -18.13 2.58 7.52
C ASP A 89 -18.01 1.78 6.21
N TYR A 90 -17.15 0.76 6.25
CA TYR A 90 -16.88 -0.09 5.12
C TYR A 90 -17.43 -1.49 5.37
N ILE A 91 -18.20 -1.96 4.41
CA ILE A 91 -18.79 -3.30 4.44
C ILE A 91 -18.15 -4.09 3.32
N GLN A 92 -17.32 -5.05 3.70
CA GLN A 92 -16.82 -6.10 2.81
C GLN A 92 -18.01 -6.90 2.28
N THR A 93 -18.07 -7.12 0.97
CA THR A 93 -19.16 -7.87 0.32
C THR A 93 -18.71 -9.19 -0.28
N ILE A 94 -17.40 -9.43 -0.38
CA ILE A 94 -16.84 -10.73 -0.78
C ILE A 94 -15.94 -11.31 0.31
N SER A 95 -15.90 -12.63 0.46
CA SER A 95 -14.97 -13.31 1.34
C SER A 95 -13.56 -13.38 0.73
N PHE A 96 -12.58 -13.74 1.57
CA PHE A 96 -11.23 -14.03 1.09
C PHE A 96 -11.19 -15.19 0.08
N GLU A 97 -11.99 -16.24 0.31
CA GLU A 97 -12.12 -17.38 -0.62
C GLU A 97 -12.64 -16.92 -1.98
N GLN A 98 -13.70 -16.09 -2.00
CA GLN A 98 -14.22 -15.51 -3.24
C GLN A 98 -13.18 -14.63 -3.95
N ALA A 99 -12.40 -13.85 -3.21
CA ALA A 99 -11.29 -13.07 -3.78
C ALA A 99 -10.21 -13.99 -4.36
N THR A 100 -9.89 -15.09 -3.68
CA THR A 100 -8.90 -16.07 -4.16
C THR A 100 -9.36 -16.72 -5.47
N ASP A 101 -10.62 -17.14 -5.56
CA ASP A 101 -11.20 -17.70 -6.78
C ASP A 101 -11.17 -16.70 -7.94
N MET A 102 -11.46 -15.43 -7.64
CA MET A 102 -11.35 -14.35 -8.62
C MET A 102 -9.91 -14.20 -9.10
N ALA A 103 -8.94 -14.12 -8.19
CA ALA A 103 -7.53 -13.99 -8.53
C ALA A 103 -7.05 -15.15 -9.42
N GLU A 104 -7.36 -16.39 -9.04
CA GLU A 104 -6.99 -17.56 -9.83
C GLU A 104 -7.59 -17.50 -11.23
N LYS A 105 -8.86 -17.11 -11.35
CA LYS A 105 -9.53 -16.98 -12.65
C LYS A 105 -8.82 -15.97 -13.55
N PHE A 106 -8.50 -14.77 -13.04
CA PHE A 106 -7.82 -13.73 -13.83
C PHE A 106 -6.40 -14.15 -14.19
N ILE A 107 -5.60 -14.64 -13.24
CA ILE A 107 -4.24 -15.10 -13.49
C ILE A 107 -4.23 -16.23 -14.53
N ARG A 108 -5.16 -17.18 -14.42
CA ARG A 108 -5.28 -18.27 -15.39
C ARG A 108 -5.60 -17.72 -16.78
N GLN A 109 -6.53 -16.77 -16.90
CA GLN A 109 -6.85 -16.16 -18.19
C GLN A 109 -5.64 -15.46 -18.82
N ASP A 110 -4.81 -14.80 -18.02
CA ASP A 110 -3.66 -14.05 -18.52
C ASP A 110 -2.46 -14.95 -18.83
N LEU A 111 -2.28 -16.03 -18.06
CA LEU A 111 -1.03 -16.79 -18.04
C LEU A 111 -1.12 -18.22 -18.56
N VAL A 112 -2.30 -18.72 -18.94
CA VAL A 112 -2.47 -20.12 -19.39
C VAL A 112 -1.54 -20.49 -20.54
N ASP A 113 -1.25 -19.55 -21.45
CA ASP A 113 -0.37 -19.78 -22.61
C ASP A 113 1.11 -19.97 -22.21
N TYR A 114 1.49 -19.66 -20.97
CA TYR A 114 2.85 -19.81 -20.43
C TYR A 114 2.99 -21.01 -19.50
N VAL A 115 1.95 -21.85 -19.42
CA VAL A 115 1.93 -23.03 -18.56
C VAL A 115 2.10 -24.29 -19.40
N GLU A 116 3.27 -24.93 -19.27
CA GLU A 116 3.54 -26.21 -19.91
C GLU A 116 3.02 -27.40 -19.09
N ASP A 117 3.06 -27.31 -17.76
CA ASP A 117 2.59 -28.34 -16.84
C ASP A 117 1.14 -28.04 -16.39
N PRO A 118 0.15 -28.87 -16.77
CA PRO A 118 -1.26 -28.67 -16.39
C PRO A 118 -1.52 -28.73 -14.87
N HIS A 119 -0.56 -29.21 -14.08
CA HIS A 119 -0.66 -29.27 -12.62
C HIS A 119 -0.03 -28.08 -11.90
N VAL A 120 0.59 -27.13 -12.62
CA VAL A 120 1.14 -25.94 -11.96
C VAL A 120 0.01 -25.11 -11.36
N LEU A 121 0.19 -24.70 -10.10
CA LEU A 121 -0.70 -23.73 -9.47
C LEU A 121 -0.44 -22.35 -10.06
N PHE A 122 -1.50 -21.62 -10.39
CA PHE A 122 -1.39 -20.27 -10.95
C PHE A 122 -1.05 -19.23 -9.89
N LEU A 123 -1.56 -19.41 -8.67
CA LEU A 123 -1.31 -18.52 -7.54
C LEU A 123 -0.01 -18.89 -6.81
N HIS A 124 0.71 -17.87 -6.37
CA HIS A 124 1.73 -18.00 -5.34
C HIS A 124 1.09 -18.16 -3.95
N GLU A 125 1.81 -18.77 -3.02
CA GLU A 125 1.32 -18.96 -1.64
C GLU A 125 1.22 -17.66 -0.84
N VAL A 126 2.08 -16.70 -1.15
CA VAL A 126 2.07 -15.39 -0.48
C VAL A 126 0.88 -14.59 -0.98
N THR A 127 0.05 -14.16 -0.03
CA THR A 127 -1.04 -13.22 -0.22
C THR A 127 -0.87 -12.10 0.80
N LEU A 128 -1.17 -10.86 0.41
CA LEU A 128 -1.14 -9.72 1.34
C LEU A 128 -2.55 -9.17 1.53
N GLU A 129 -2.84 -8.68 2.73
CA GLU A 129 -4.14 -8.10 3.07
C GLU A 129 -3.98 -6.68 3.62
N ALA A 130 -4.84 -5.78 3.16
CA ALA A 130 -5.09 -4.48 3.78
C ALA A 130 -6.59 -4.28 3.97
N GLU A 131 -6.95 -3.17 4.59
CA GLU A 131 -8.33 -2.87 5.00
C GLU A 131 -9.35 -3.07 3.86
N TYR A 132 -9.03 -2.61 2.64
CA TYR A 132 -9.95 -2.58 1.51
C TYR A 132 -9.58 -3.46 0.33
N CYS A 133 -8.48 -4.22 0.42
CA CYS A 133 -8.12 -5.16 -0.64
C CYS A 133 -7.16 -6.26 -0.19
N TRP A 134 -7.06 -7.27 -1.04
CA TRP A 134 -6.02 -8.29 -1.02
C TRP A 134 -5.14 -8.18 -2.25
N PHE A 135 -3.86 -8.52 -2.11
CA PHE A 135 -2.93 -8.72 -3.22
C PHE A 135 -2.64 -10.20 -3.39
N PHE A 136 -2.80 -10.67 -4.62
CA PHE A 136 -2.44 -11.99 -5.07
C PHE A 136 -1.32 -11.90 -6.11
N PHE A 137 -0.45 -12.90 -6.14
CA PHE A 137 0.69 -12.95 -7.06
C PHE A 137 0.63 -14.25 -7.86
N TYR A 138 1.10 -14.21 -9.12
CA TYR A 138 1.25 -15.44 -9.88
C TYR A 138 2.44 -16.27 -9.37
N ASN A 139 2.37 -17.58 -9.56
CA ASN A 139 3.42 -18.52 -9.16
C ASN A 139 4.71 -18.28 -10.00
N PRO A 140 5.86 -17.97 -9.39
CA PRO A 140 7.12 -17.71 -10.10
C PRO A 140 7.63 -18.89 -10.95
N LYS A 141 7.09 -20.11 -10.77
CA LYS A 141 7.36 -21.25 -11.66
C LYS A 141 6.79 -21.06 -13.07
N ILE A 142 5.82 -20.16 -13.25
CA ILE A 142 5.31 -19.77 -14.56
C ILE A 142 6.31 -18.81 -15.19
N ILE A 143 7.04 -19.29 -16.20
CA ILE A 143 8.10 -18.53 -16.85
C ILE A 143 7.50 -17.68 -17.97
N ILE A 144 7.35 -16.39 -17.69
CA ILE A 144 6.92 -15.39 -18.68
C ILE A 144 8.15 -14.95 -19.51
N PRO A 145 8.11 -15.03 -20.85
CA PRO A 145 9.20 -14.58 -21.71
C PRO A 145 9.58 -13.11 -21.49
N GLU A 146 10.85 -12.76 -21.67
CA GLU A 146 11.35 -11.40 -21.40
C GLU A 146 10.70 -10.32 -22.27
N GLU A 147 10.33 -10.64 -23.51
CA GLU A 147 9.60 -9.75 -24.41
C GLU A 147 8.20 -9.39 -23.89
N LYS A 148 7.67 -10.13 -22.92
CA LYS A 148 6.40 -9.86 -22.21
C LYS A 148 6.63 -9.17 -20.86
N TRP A 149 7.67 -8.36 -20.75
CA TRP A 149 8.05 -7.65 -19.53
C TRP A 149 6.91 -6.89 -18.85
N LEU A 150 5.94 -6.33 -19.59
CA LEU A 150 4.79 -5.61 -19.01
C LEU A 150 3.90 -6.54 -18.17
N LEU A 151 3.70 -7.78 -18.62
CA LEU A 151 2.92 -8.80 -17.93
C LEU A 151 3.63 -9.25 -16.65
N LYS A 152 4.96 -9.43 -16.73
CA LYS A 152 5.81 -9.71 -15.56
C LYS A 152 5.77 -8.56 -14.55
N MET A 153 5.82 -7.32 -15.04
CA MET A 153 5.78 -6.11 -14.22
C MET A 153 4.42 -5.91 -13.54
N LEU A 154 3.31 -6.14 -14.24
CA LEU A 154 1.93 -6.01 -13.74
C LEU A 154 1.33 -7.34 -13.27
N GLY A 155 2.18 -8.23 -12.75
CA GLY A 155 1.81 -9.60 -12.40
C GLY A 155 1.22 -9.80 -11.00
N ALA A 156 0.86 -8.72 -10.30
CA ALA A 156 0.09 -8.81 -9.07
C ALA A 156 -1.35 -8.35 -9.31
N TYR A 157 -2.27 -8.89 -8.53
CA TYR A 157 -3.71 -8.70 -8.68
C TYR A 157 -4.25 -8.15 -7.37
N ALA A 158 -4.67 -6.90 -7.40
CA ALA A 158 -5.34 -6.24 -6.30
C ALA A 158 -6.85 -6.50 -6.42
N ILE A 159 -7.43 -7.15 -5.43
CA ILE A 159 -8.87 -7.42 -5.38
C ILE A 159 -9.47 -6.67 -4.21
N SER A 160 -10.38 -5.74 -4.51
CA SER A 160 -11.09 -4.98 -3.48
C SER A 160 -11.99 -5.91 -2.68
N LYS A 161 -12.26 -5.57 -1.41
CA LYS A 161 -13.19 -6.37 -0.60
C LYS A 161 -14.65 -6.23 -1.02
N LYS A 162 -14.94 -5.48 -2.10
CA LYS A 162 -16.21 -5.50 -2.84
C LYS A 162 -16.17 -6.16 -4.20
N GLY A 163 -15.05 -6.80 -4.57
CA GLY A 163 -14.94 -7.62 -5.77
C GLY A 163 -14.56 -6.88 -7.04
N GLU A 164 -13.94 -5.70 -6.95
CA GLU A 164 -13.26 -5.09 -8.09
C GLU A 164 -11.84 -5.66 -8.22
N VAL A 165 -11.38 -5.90 -9.44
CA VAL A 165 -10.01 -6.38 -9.72
C VAL A 165 -9.20 -5.30 -10.44
N SER A 166 -7.95 -5.12 -10.03
CA SER A 166 -6.97 -4.27 -10.70
C SER A 166 -5.64 -4.99 -10.82
N HIS A 167 -5.07 -4.99 -12.03
CA HIS A 167 -3.65 -5.35 -12.21
C HIS A 167 -2.77 -4.32 -11.50
N THR A 168 -1.65 -4.80 -10.97
CA THR A 168 -0.79 -3.99 -10.13
C THR A 168 0.65 -4.49 -10.24
N TYR A 169 1.60 -3.61 -9.92
CA TYR A 169 3.02 -3.94 -9.93
C TYR A 169 3.33 -5.14 -9.05
N ASN A 170 4.08 -6.10 -9.61
CA ASN A 170 4.60 -7.24 -8.88
C ASN A 170 5.87 -6.84 -8.11
N TYR A 171 5.70 -6.57 -6.82
CA TYR A 171 6.80 -6.32 -5.88
C TYR A 171 7.07 -7.52 -4.96
N LEU A 172 6.78 -8.76 -5.39
CA LEU A 172 6.97 -9.95 -4.55
C LEU A 172 8.39 -10.07 -3.97
N ASP A 173 9.40 -9.61 -4.71
CA ASP A 173 10.82 -9.61 -4.27
C ASP A 173 11.19 -8.44 -3.34
N ASP A 174 10.30 -7.46 -3.13
CA ASP A 174 10.49 -6.27 -2.28
C ASP A 174 9.28 -6.11 -1.35
N SER A 175 9.30 -6.82 -0.23
CA SER A 175 8.17 -6.90 0.71
C SER A 175 7.74 -5.54 1.26
N VAL A 176 8.68 -4.60 1.42
CA VAL A 176 8.39 -3.23 1.87
C VAL A 176 7.61 -2.50 0.79
N LYS A 177 8.08 -2.49 -0.47
CA LYS A 177 7.33 -1.87 -1.57
C LYS A 177 5.99 -2.56 -1.82
N ALA A 178 5.92 -3.87 -1.71
CA ALA A 178 4.67 -4.62 -1.86
C ALA A 178 3.63 -4.19 -0.82
N ARG A 179 4.04 -4.07 0.45
CA ARG A 179 3.16 -3.64 1.53
C ARG A 179 2.76 -2.17 1.42
N ASP A 180 3.67 -1.29 1.02
CA ASP A 180 3.34 0.10 0.76
C ASP A 180 2.33 0.22 -0.38
N TYR A 181 2.56 -0.50 -1.48
CA TYR A 181 1.70 -0.42 -2.64
C TYR A 181 0.33 -1.06 -2.42
N LEU A 182 0.25 -2.12 -1.60
CA LEU A 182 -0.99 -2.66 -1.07
C LEU A 182 -1.82 -1.58 -0.34
N ASN A 183 -1.18 -0.78 0.52
CA ASN A 183 -1.86 0.30 1.23
C ASN A 183 -2.29 1.44 0.29
N VAL A 184 -1.50 1.76 -0.73
CA VAL A 184 -1.91 2.69 -1.80
C VAL A 184 -3.18 2.20 -2.50
N MET A 185 -3.22 0.92 -2.89
CA MET A 185 -4.38 0.33 -3.54
C MET A 185 -5.60 0.26 -2.61
N SER A 186 -5.40 -0.05 -1.33
CA SER A 186 -6.43 0.02 -0.29
C SER A 186 -7.05 1.42 -0.21
N GLY A 187 -6.21 2.46 -0.15
CA GLY A 187 -6.69 3.85 -0.16
C GLY A 187 -7.40 4.25 -1.46
N TYR A 188 -6.93 3.76 -2.60
CA TYR A 188 -7.59 3.95 -3.89
C TYR A 188 -9.00 3.32 -3.93
N PHE A 189 -9.16 2.07 -3.47
CA PHE A 189 -10.47 1.42 -3.43
C PHE A 189 -11.43 2.12 -2.47
N ASN A 190 -10.95 2.51 -1.28
CA ASN A 190 -11.76 3.31 -0.34
C ASN A 190 -12.32 4.59 -0.98
N LYS A 191 -11.48 5.36 -1.67
CA LYS A 191 -11.88 6.61 -2.34
C LYS A 191 -12.92 6.39 -3.44
N LYS A 192 -12.95 5.19 -4.02
CA LYS A 192 -13.96 4.76 -4.99
C LYS A 192 -15.18 4.09 -4.36
N GLY A 193 -15.17 3.85 -3.05
CA GLY A 193 -16.21 3.10 -2.35
C GLY A 193 -16.22 1.61 -2.70
N LEU A 194 -15.05 1.05 -3.08
CA LEU A 194 -14.83 -0.33 -3.53
C LEU A 194 -14.11 -1.18 -2.50
#